data_AF-A0A261R2X4-F1
#
_entry.id   AF-A0A261R2X4-F1
#
_cell.length_a   1.000
_cell.length_b   1.000
_cell.length_c   1.000
_cell.angle_alpha   90.00
_cell.angle_beta   90.00
_cell.angle_gamma   90.00
#
_symmetry.space_group_name_H-M   'P 1'
#
loop_
_entity.id
_entity.type
_entity.pdbx_description
1 polymer ?
#
loop_
_entity_poly.entity_id
_entity_poly.type
_entity_poly.pdbx_seq_one_letter_code
_entity_poly.pdbx_strand_id
1 'polypeptide(L)'
;MASEHPLISCENCGSVYRRQELGQGEVASCGRCGTVLWRYSGLQPSGWLALALAALITFIIANAYPVAIMRVQGMVQSASLPDAVFVTWEQGHEVVAVMTGLAGVVLPLLQLVLLLWVLYPLSMGARPRAFGFTTRLLGMLAPWSMVPVFVLGVLVAVVKLAGMASVTPGLGMLGFALLTVLLTMLGRLSAQSLWHYAERAGVVESHTPRPTADEALAGCHVCGQVQALPVADAEHVHHCLRCENPVHLRKPDHLARTWALLIAAVILYIPANVLPVMNIDSLLGDSAHTILGGVIELWQTGSWDIALIVFVASVMVPLTKLLALGVLAWQVQRGSRNSLVQRTRLYGMVEFIGQWSMLDVFVVILLAALAQFQGLMTISAGPGAGAFGMVVILTMLAAMSFDPRRGWDRAPRGPGAAPVAGSAPAQAVQVTGSGSRGPAVDHAIRKQEE
;
A
#
# COMPACT_ATOMS: atom_id res chain seq x y z
N MET A 1 -10.90 23.77 -32.49
CA MET A 1 -11.19 23.86 -31.04
C MET A 1 -10.12 23.07 -30.32
N ALA A 2 -9.21 23.72 -29.60
CA ALA A 2 -8.12 23.03 -28.91
C ALA A 2 -8.72 22.13 -27.82
N SER A 3 -8.51 20.82 -27.94
CA SER A 3 -8.88 19.86 -26.91
C SER A 3 -8.21 20.26 -25.60
N GLU A 4 -8.97 20.80 -24.65
CA GLU A 4 -8.47 21.08 -23.31
C GLU A 4 -8.18 19.73 -22.63
N HIS A 5 -6.96 19.23 -22.78
CA HIS A 5 -6.57 17.98 -22.13
C HIS A 5 -6.72 18.11 -20.61
N PRO A 6 -7.25 17.07 -19.94
CA PRO A 6 -7.48 17.08 -18.50
C PRO A 6 -6.17 17.32 -17.73
N LEU A 7 -6.28 17.94 -16.56
CA LEU A 7 -5.14 18.20 -15.69
C LEU A 7 -4.85 16.99 -14.77
N ILE A 8 -3.60 16.86 -14.34
CA ILE A 8 -3.20 15.93 -13.27
C ILE A 8 -2.38 16.66 -12.21
N SER A 9 -2.50 16.25 -10.94
CA SER A 9 -1.67 16.75 -9.85
C SER A 9 -0.69 15.68 -9.37
N CYS A 10 0.54 16.08 -9.05
CA CYS A 10 1.48 15.21 -8.35
C CYS A 10 1.06 15.04 -6.88
N GLU A 11 0.97 13.81 -6.40
CA GLU A 11 0.59 13.49 -5.01
C GLU A 11 1.65 13.94 -3.99
N ASN A 12 2.93 13.90 -4.37
CA ASN A 12 4.04 14.17 -3.47
C ASN A 12 4.41 15.65 -3.31
N CYS A 13 4.35 16.43 -4.41
CA CYS A 13 4.74 17.85 -4.39
C CYS A 13 3.60 18.83 -4.73
N GLY A 14 2.45 18.33 -5.18
CA GLY A 14 1.29 19.15 -5.54
C GLY A 14 1.40 19.93 -6.85
N SER A 15 2.45 19.75 -7.65
CA SER A 15 2.56 20.38 -8.96
C SER A 15 1.51 19.83 -9.93
N VAL A 16 0.88 20.73 -10.70
CA VAL A 16 -0.17 20.39 -11.66
C VAL A 16 0.40 20.44 -13.09
N TYR A 17 0.05 19.42 -13.88
CA TYR A 17 0.50 19.24 -15.25
C TYR A 17 -0.69 19.00 -16.18
N ARG A 18 -0.52 19.30 -17.47
CA ARG A 18 -1.49 18.91 -18.49
C ARG A 18 -1.26 17.47 -18.87
N ARG A 19 -2.31 16.64 -18.89
CA ARG A 19 -2.19 15.25 -19.31
C ARG A 19 -1.82 15.20 -20.79
N GLN A 20 -0.89 14.31 -21.12
CA GLN A 20 -0.52 13.97 -22.49
C GLN A 20 -0.88 12.50 -22.74
N GLU A 21 -1.09 12.12 -23.99
CA GLU A 21 -1.23 10.71 -24.32
C GLU A 21 0.17 10.08 -24.34
N LEU A 22 0.33 8.95 -23.65
CA LEU A 22 1.59 8.21 -23.63
C LEU A 22 1.56 7.09 -24.68
N GLY A 23 2.65 6.98 -25.43
CA GLY A 23 2.96 5.83 -26.27
C GLY A 23 3.41 4.61 -25.47
N GLN A 24 3.61 3.49 -26.17
CA GLN A 24 4.06 2.25 -25.55
C GLN A 24 5.44 2.43 -24.88
N GLY A 25 5.56 2.04 -23.62
CA GLY A 25 6.81 2.12 -22.86
C GLY A 25 7.15 3.51 -22.31
N GLU A 26 6.35 4.53 -22.62
CA GLU A 26 6.57 5.87 -22.10
C GLU A 26 6.09 6.00 -20.65
N VAL A 27 6.78 6.86 -19.90
CA VAL A 27 6.47 7.18 -18.50
C VAL A 27 6.41 8.69 -18.32
N ALA A 28 5.33 9.16 -17.70
CA ALA A 28 5.15 10.54 -17.28
C ALA A 28 5.78 10.75 -15.90
N SER A 29 6.73 11.68 -15.78
CA SER A 29 7.36 12.01 -14.49
C SER A 29 7.17 13.49 -14.10
N CYS A 30 7.13 13.74 -12.80
CA CYS A 30 7.02 15.08 -12.25
C CYS A 30 8.37 15.80 -12.36
N GLY A 31 8.44 16.89 -13.12
CA GLY A 31 9.66 17.70 -13.27
C GLY A 31 10.16 18.38 -11.98
N ARG A 32 9.38 18.38 -10.89
CA ARG A 32 9.75 18.99 -9.60
C ARG A 32 10.36 17.99 -8.62
N CYS A 33 9.70 16.86 -8.41
CA CYS A 33 10.11 15.87 -7.41
C CYS A 33 10.61 14.54 -8.02
N GLY A 34 10.50 14.37 -9.34
CA GLY A 34 10.87 13.14 -10.04
C GLY A 34 9.93 11.96 -9.80
N THR A 35 8.80 12.15 -9.10
CA THR A 35 7.82 11.09 -8.88
C THR A 35 7.13 10.75 -10.20
N VAL A 36 6.97 9.46 -10.50
CA VAL A 36 6.22 8.98 -11.66
C VAL A 36 4.75 9.33 -11.47
N LEU A 37 4.16 10.06 -12.43
CA LEU A 37 2.76 10.48 -12.40
C LEU A 37 1.85 9.37 -12.93
N TRP A 38 2.13 8.86 -14.13
CA TRP A 38 1.44 7.69 -14.67
C TRP A 38 2.32 6.96 -15.69
N ARG A 39 1.97 5.70 -15.97
CA ARG A 39 2.67 4.82 -16.92
C ARG A 39 1.69 4.34 -17.98
N TYR A 40 2.20 4.06 -19.18
CA TYR A 40 1.40 3.35 -20.18
C TYR A 40 0.95 1.97 -19.65
N SER A 41 -0.32 1.64 -19.86
CA SER A 41 -0.89 0.33 -19.55
C SER A 41 -1.50 -0.25 -20.82
N GLY A 42 -0.95 -1.38 -21.29
CA GLY A 42 -1.45 -2.09 -22.47
C GLY A 42 -2.72 -2.91 -22.21
N LEU A 43 -3.11 -3.11 -20.95
CA LEU A 43 -4.29 -3.89 -20.59
C LEU A 43 -5.56 -3.01 -20.67
N GLN A 44 -6.55 -3.50 -21.42
CA GLN A 44 -7.91 -2.96 -21.45
C GLN A 44 -8.70 -3.38 -20.20
N PRO A 45 -9.84 -2.73 -19.87
CA PRO A 45 -10.66 -3.07 -18.71
C PRO A 45 -11.08 -4.55 -18.64
N SER A 46 -11.33 -5.20 -19.78
CA SER A 46 -11.63 -6.64 -19.88
C SER A 46 -10.46 -7.53 -19.45
N GLY A 47 -9.22 -7.16 -19.80
CA GLY A 47 -8.02 -7.86 -19.36
C GLY A 47 -7.82 -7.77 -17.84
N TRP A 48 -8.03 -6.57 -17.27
CA TRP A 48 -8.01 -6.38 -15.81
C TRP A 48 -9.11 -7.18 -15.10
N LEU A 49 -10.31 -7.26 -15.70
CA LEU A 49 -11.40 -8.08 -15.17
C LEU A 49 -11.03 -9.56 -15.12
N ALA A 50 -10.44 -10.10 -16.19
CA ALA A 50 -9.98 -11.49 -16.24
C ALA A 50 -8.91 -11.77 -15.18
N LEU A 51 -7.95 -10.86 -14.99
CA LEU A 51 -6.95 -10.93 -13.91
C LEU A 51 -7.58 -10.90 -12.52
N ALA A 52 -8.59 -10.07 -12.30
CA ALA A 52 -9.30 -9.99 -11.02
C ALA A 52 -10.12 -11.26 -10.73
N LEU A 53 -10.75 -11.86 -11.74
CA LEU A 53 -11.47 -13.13 -11.61
C LEU A 53 -10.50 -14.28 -11.31
N ALA A 54 -9.37 -14.34 -12.03
CA ALA A 54 -8.32 -15.31 -11.76
C ALA A 54 -7.81 -15.18 -10.32
N ALA A 55 -7.55 -13.94 -9.86
CA ALA A 55 -7.11 -13.68 -8.50
C ALA A 55 -8.14 -14.11 -7.45
N LEU A 56 -9.43 -13.90 -7.68
CA LEU A 56 -10.48 -14.37 -6.78
C LEU A 56 -10.54 -15.89 -6.70
N ILE A 57 -10.45 -16.60 -7.82
CA ILE A 57 -10.42 -18.07 -7.84
C ILE A 57 -9.17 -18.58 -7.11
N THR A 58 -7.99 -18.02 -7.40
CA THR A 58 -6.75 -18.37 -6.71
C THR A 58 -6.83 -18.06 -5.21
N PHE A 59 -7.47 -16.96 -4.80
CA PHE A 59 -7.69 -16.63 -3.39
C PHE A 59 -8.52 -17.68 -2.66
N ILE A 60 -9.61 -18.14 -3.28
CA ILE A 60 -10.45 -19.21 -2.71
C ILE A 60 -9.63 -20.49 -2.53
N ILE A 61 -8.87 -20.89 -3.55
CA ILE A 61 -7.99 -22.07 -3.48
C ILE A 61 -6.92 -21.88 -2.39
N ALA A 62 -6.23 -20.74 -2.35
CA ALA A 62 -5.16 -20.47 -1.39
C ALA A 62 -5.63 -20.58 0.07
N ASN A 63 -6.85 -20.13 0.37
CA ASN A 63 -7.41 -20.19 1.71
C ASN A 63 -8.08 -21.53 2.05
N ALA A 64 -8.48 -22.32 1.06
CA ALA A 64 -9.13 -23.62 1.26
C ALA A 64 -8.15 -24.79 1.49
N TYR A 65 -6.90 -24.65 1.06
CA TYR A 65 -5.88 -25.69 1.17
C TYR A 65 -4.81 -25.34 2.20
N PRO A 66 -4.21 -26.34 2.88
CA PRO A 66 -3.17 -26.09 3.87
C PRO A 66 -1.95 -25.47 3.22
N VAL A 67 -1.35 -24.52 3.93
CA VAL A 67 -0.15 -23.79 3.50
C VAL A 67 1.10 -24.59 3.79
N ALA A 68 1.15 -25.23 4.97
CA ALA A 68 2.21 -26.14 5.35
C ALA A 68 1.63 -27.37 6.06
N ILE A 69 2.31 -28.50 5.87
CA ILE A 69 1.98 -29.77 6.51
C ILE A 69 3.24 -30.22 7.25
N MET A 70 3.11 -30.40 8.55
CA MET A 70 4.17 -30.88 9.43
C MET A 70 3.91 -32.33 9.81
N ARG A 71 4.97 -33.14 9.84
CA ARG A 71 4.93 -34.51 10.35
C ARG A 71 5.95 -34.68 11.47
N VAL A 72 5.49 -35.15 12.62
CA VAL A 72 6.31 -35.42 13.82
C VAL A 72 5.86 -36.75 14.42
N GLN A 73 6.78 -37.71 14.53
CA GLN A 73 6.55 -39.00 15.21
C GLN A 73 5.26 -39.73 14.78
N GLY A 74 4.91 -39.67 13.49
CA GLY A 74 3.72 -40.31 12.94
C GLY A 74 2.43 -39.48 12.98
N MET A 75 2.42 -38.37 13.72
CA MET A 75 1.34 -37.38 13.67
C MET A 75 1.52 -36.45 12.48
N VAL A 76 0.41 -36.09 11.83
CA VAL A 76 0.38 -35.16 10.71
C VAL A 76 -0.47 -33.96 11.12
N GLN A 77 0.14 -32.78 11.16
CA GLN A 77 -0.56 -31.52 11.43
C GLN A 77 -0.52 -30.65 10.18
N SER A 78 -1.65 -30.09 9.77
CA SER A 78 -1.72 -29.19 8.62
C SER A 78 -2.40 -27.90 9.01
N ALA A 79 -1.89 -26.77 8.54
CA ALA A 79 -2.48 -25.46 8.82
C ALA A 79 -2.71 -24.67 7.53
N SER A 80 -3.94 -24.23 7.31
CA SER A 80 -4.26 -23.13 6.41
C SER A 80 -4.17 -21.77 7.14
N LEU A 81 -4.25 -20.66 6.39
CA LEU A 81 -4.30 -19.33 7.01
C LEU A 81 -5.55 -19.15 7.90
N PRO A 82 -6.77 -19.50 7.46
CA PRO A 82 -7.95 -19.47 8.34
C PRO A 82 -7.80 -20.33 9.59
N ASP A 83 -7.21 -21.53 9.48
CA ASP A 83 -6.96 -22.39 10.66
C ASP A 83 -6.03 -21.68 11.66
N ALA A 84 -4.97 -21.03 11.15
CA ALA A 84 -4.04 -20.31 11.99
C ALA A 84 -4.69 -19.13 12.74
N VAL A 85 -5.60 -18.41 12.08
CA VAL A 85 -6.40 -17.36 12.71
C VAL A 85 -7.33 -17.94 13.77
N PHE A 86 -8.02 -19.04 13.45
CA PHE A 86 -8.98 -19.68 14.35
C PHE A 86 -8.31 -20.23 15.61
N VAL A 87 -7.19 -20.95 15.47
CA VAL A 87 -6.39 -21.45 16.59
C VAL A 87 -5.94 -20.31 17.50
N THR A 88 -5.45 -19.22 16.92
CA THR A 88 -4.97 -18.06 17.69
C THR A 88 -6.11 -17.35 18.43
N TRP A 89 -7.31 -17.35 17.84
CA TRP A 89 -8.51 -16.83 18.48
C TRP A 89 -8.91 -17.68 19.70
N GLU A 90 -8.95 -19.01 19.57
CA GLU A 90 -9.27 -19.92 20.68
C GLU A 90 -8.25 -19.84 21.82
N GLN A 91 -7.00 -19.51 21.53
CA GLN A 91 -5.94 -19.28 22.52
C GLN A 91 -6.08 -17.94 23.28
N GLY A 92 -7.09 -17.12 22.98
CA GLY A 92 -7.33 -15.84 23.67
C GLY A 92 -6.50 -14.67 23.14
N HIS A 93 -5.81 -14.83 22.01
CA HIS A 93 -5.00 -13.77 21.39
C HIS A 93 -5.78 -13.03 20.31
N GLU A 94 -6.94 -12.50 20.70
CA GLU A 94 -7.93 -11.89 19.81
C GLU A 94 -7.35 -10.78 18.92
N VAL A 95 -6.51 -9.91 19.48
CA VAL A 95 -5.90 -8.79 18.73
C VAL A 95 -5.10 -9.29 17.52
N VAL A 96 -4.29 -10.33 17.72
CA VAL A 96 -3.42 -10.90 16.69
C VAL A 96 -4.25 -11.64 15.65
N ALA A 97 -5.26 -12.41 16.11
CA ALA A 97 -6.19 -13.13 15.25
C ALA A 97 -7.01 -12.17 14.37
N VAL A 98 -7.61 -11.13 14.94
CA VAL A 98 -8.39 -10.11 14.20
C VAL A 98 -7.51 -9.41 13.18
N MET A 99 -6.32 -8.95 13.59
CA MET A 99 -5.44 -8.22 12.70
C MET A 99 -5.01 -9.08 11.50
N THR A 100 -4.62 -10.34 11.75
CA THR A 100 -4.20 -11.28 10.70
C THR A 100 -5.36 -11.75 9.83
N GLY A 101 -6.53 -12.02 10.40
CA GLY A 101 -7.75 -12.33 9.66
C GLY A 101 -8.18 -11.18 8.75
N LEU A 102 -8.11 -9.94 9.26
CA LEU A 102 -8.39 -8.75 8.45
C LEU A 102 -7.38 -8.58 7.31
N ALA A 103 -6.08 -8.56 7.61
CA ALA A 103 -5.04 -8.30 6.61
C ALA A 103 -4.83 -9.44 5.60
N GLY A 104 -4.99 -10.69 6.04
CA GLY A 104 -4.73 -11.88 5.23
C GLY A 104 -5.94 -12.39 4.46
N VAL A 105 -7.17 -12.20 4.99
CA VAL A 105 -8.39 -12.78 4.41
C VAL A 105 -9.40 -11.70 4.02
N VAL A 106 -9.87 -10.88 4.97
CA VAL A 106 -11.02 -9.98 4.74
C VAL A 106 -10.67 -8.84 3.78
N LEU A 107 -9.55 -8.15 3.98
CA LEU A 107 -9.15 -6.99 3.19
C LEU A 107 -8.79 -7.37 1.73
N PRO A 108 -8.03 -8.45 1.46
CA PRO A 108 -7.79 -8.90 0.09
C PRO A 108 -9.07 -9.36 -0.62
N LEU A 109 -9.97 -10.06 0.08
CA LEU A 109 -11.26 -10.46 -0.48
C LEU A 109 -12.10 -9.22 -0.85
N LEU A 110 -12.21 -8.27 0.08
CA LEU A 110 -12.94 -7.02 -0.16
C LEU A 110 -12.35 -6.25 -1.34
N GLN A 111 -11.02 -6.14 -1.42
CA GLN A 111 -10.35 -5.50 -2.56
C GLN A 111 -10.72 -6.19 -3.90
N LEU A 112 -10.66 -7.52 -3.96
CA LEU A 112 -10.98 -8.28 -5.18
C LEU A 112 -12.46 -8.10 -5.57
N VAL A 113 -13.38 -8.18 -4.62
CA VAL A 113 -14.82 -7.98 -4.86
C VAL A 113 -15.10 -6.57 -5.38
N LEU A 114 -14.51 -5.52 -4.77
CA LEU A 114 -14.69 -4.14 -5.23
C LEU A 114 -14.10 -3.91 -6.62
N LEU A 115 -12.96 -4.54 -6.93
CA LEU A 115 -12.37 -4.48 -8.27
C LEU A 115 -13.26 -5.13 -9.32
N LEU A 116 -13.81 -6.32 -9.03
CA LEU A 116 -14.76 -7.00 -9.92
C LEU A 116 -16.03 -6.16 -10.12
N TRP A 117 -16.57 -5.59 -9.04
CA TRP A 117 -17.74 -4.72 -9.08
C TRP A 117 -17.56 -3.50 -9.98
N VAL A 118 -16.35 -2.93 -10.01
CA VAL A 118 -16.02 -1.77 -10.85
C VAL A 118 -15.68 -2.18 -12.28
N LEU A 119 -14.85 -3.20 -12.46
CA LEU A 119 -14.33 -3.62 -13.76
C LEU A 119 -15.39 -4.28 -14.63
N TYR A 120 -16.35 -4.99 -14.05
CA TYR A 120 -17.42 -5.65 -14.79
C TYR A 120 -18.24 -4.66 -15.64
N PRO A 121 -18.89 -3.61 -15.08
CA PRO A 121 -19.64 -2.65 -15.88
C PRO A 121 -18.73 -1.78 -16.75
N LEU A 122 -17.51 -1.42 -16.29
CA LEU A 122 -16.56 -0.68 -17.13
C LEU A 122 -16.13 -1.47 -18.38
N SER A 123 -16.02 -2.80 -18.28
CA SER A 123 -15.73 -3.64 -19.44
C SER A 123 -16.86 -3.66 -20.47
N MET A 124 -18.08 -3.33 -20.04
CA MET A 124 -19.26 -3.18 -20.90
C MET A 124 -19.50 -1.73 -21.36
N GLY A 125 -18.60 -0.80 -21.03
CA GLY A 125 -18.77 0.62 -21.34
C GLY A 125 -19.83 1.33 -20.50
N ALA A 126 -20.19 0.79 -19.33
CA ALA A 126 -21.19 1.34 -18.43
C ALA A 126 -20.57 1.87 -17.12
N ARG A 127 -21.23 2.85 -16.48
CA ARG A 127 -20.81 3.38 -15.18
C ARG A 127 -21.26 2.43 -14.07
N PRO A 128 -20.35 1.94 -13.20
CA PRO A 128 -20.76 1.20 -12.01
C PRO A 128 -21.63 2.07 -11.10
N ARG A 129 -22.62 1.44 -10.45
CA ARG A 129 -23.38 2.06 -9.36
C ARG A 129 -22.42 2.43 -8.23
N ALA A 130 -22.58 3.64 -7.68
CA ALA A 130 -21.75 4.18 -6.61
C ALA A 130 -20.24 4.22 -6.90
N PHE A 131 -19.82 4.46 -8.17
CA PHE A 131 -18.41 4.50 -8.58
C PHE A 131 -17.51 5.39 -7.70
N GLY A 132 -18.04 6.54 -7.25
CA GLY A 132 -17.38 7.45 -6.29
C GLY A 132 -17.00 6.78 -4.98
N PHE A 133 -17.97 6.12 -4.36
CA PHE A 133 -17.77 5.42 -3.10
C PHE A 133 -16.85 4.20 -3.26
N THR A 134 -17.07 3.37 -4.29
CA THR A 134 -16.29 2.15 -4.49
C THR A 134 -14.81 2.44 -4.75
N THR A 135 -14.49 3.43 -5.58
CA THR A 135 -13.09 3.80 -5.86
C THR A 135 -12.42 4.47 -4.67
N ARG A 136 -13.17 5.21 -3.83
CA ARG A 136 -12.68 5.75 -2.56
C ARG A 136 -12.32 4.63 -1.59
N LEU A 137 -13.22 3.66 -1.40
CA LEU A 137 -12.98 2.51 -0.54
C LEU A 137 -11.80 1.68 -1.04
N LEU A 138 -11.69 1.46 -2.35
CA LEU A 138 -10.56 0.77 -2.95
C LEU A 138 -9.22 1.50 -2.71
N GLY A 139 -9.20 2.82 -2.82
CA GLY A 139 -8.01 3.63 -2.52
C GLY A 139 -7.59 3.55 -1.05
N MET A 140 -8.55 3.44 -0.12
CA MET A 140 -8.28 3.23 1.29
C MET A 140 -7.77 1.83 1.61
N LEU A 141 -8.24 0.79 0.90
CA LEU A 141 -7.90 -0.62 1.14
C LEU A 141 -6.58 -1.05 0.49
N ALA A 142 -6.22 -0.47 -0.65
CA ALA A 142 -5.05 -0.88 -1.43
C ALA A 142 -3.73 -0.93 -0.61
N PRO A 143 -3.44 0.02 0.30
CA PRO A 143 -2.23 -0.05 1.13
C PRO A 143 -2.21 -1.20 2.15
N TRP A 144 -3.36 -1.78 2.49
CA TRP A 144 -3.50 -2.77 3.56
C TRP A 144 -3.49 -4.22 3.09
N SER A 145 -3.43 -4.46 1.78
CA SER A 145 -3.37 -5.81 1.23
C SER A 145 -1.95 -6.38 1.39
N MET A 146 -1.75 -7.23 2.39
CA MET A 146 -0.43 -7.72 2.79
C MET A 146 -0.16 -9.17 2.37
N VAL A 147 -0.91 -9.69 1.39
CA VAL A 147 -0.72 -11.05 0.86
C VAL A 147 0.72 -11.33 0.41
N PRO A 148 1.45 -10.40 -0.27
CA PRO A 148 2.86 -10.64 -0.62
C PRO A 148 3.74 -10.90 0.61
N VAL A 149 3.44 -10.21 1.72
CA VAL A 149 4.19 -10.31 2.98
C VAL A 149 3.84 -11.60 3.70
N PHE A 150 2.60 -12.06 3.61
CA PHE A 150 2.18 -13.35 4.13
C PHE A 150 2.98 -14.52 3.53
N VAL A 151 3.19 -14.56 2.20
CA VAL A 151 3.99 -15.62 1.56
C VAL A 151 5.42 -15.69 2.11
N LEU A 152 6.02 -14.53 2.38
CA LEU A 152 7.34 -14.47 3.00
C LEU A 152 7.31 -14.94 4.45
N GLY A 153 6.26 -14.58 5.21
CA GLY A 153 6.04 -15.09 6.56
C GLY A 153 5.92 -16.63 6.58
N VAL A 154 5.19 -17.21 5.62
CA VAL A 154 5.11 -18.66 5.42
C VAL A 154 6.48 -19.26 5.15
N LEU A 155 7.25 -18.68 4.23
CA LEU A 155 8.58 -19.17 3.88
C LEU A 155 9.51 -19.17 5.11
N VAL A 156 9.52 -18.08 5.88
CA VAL A 156 10.31 -17.97 7.11
C VAL A 156 9.83 -18.98 8.16
N ALA A 157 8.52 -19.15 8.35
CA ALA A 157 7.97 -20.11 9.30
C ALA A 157 8.35 -21.55 8.93
N VAL A 158 8.25 -21.92 7.64
CA VAL A 158 8.66 -23.24 7.15
C VAL A 158 10.15 -23.47 7.38
N VAL A 159 11.01 -22.50 7.07
CA VAL A 159 12.46 -22.60 7.32
C VAL A 159 12.76 -22.78 8.81
N LYS A 160 12.10 -22.02 9.68
CA LYS A 160 12.29 -22.12 11.14
C LYS A 160 11.87 -23.49 11.68
N LEU A 161 10.78 -24.05 11.16
CA LEU A 161 10.26 -25.35 11.61
C LEU A 161 10.99 -26.55 10.99
N ALA A 162 11.58 -26.39 9.80
CA ALA A 162 12.33 -27.45 9.12
C ALA A 162 13.55 -27.93 9.91
N GLY A 163 14.08 -27.11 10.82
CA GLY A 163 15.14 -27.51 11.74
C GLY A 163 14.70 -28.49 12.83
N MET A 164 13.38 -28.58 13.10
CA MET A 164 12.81 -29.41 14.18
C MET A 164 11.97 -30.58 13.66
N ALA A 165 11.36 -30.45 12.49
CA ALA A 165 10.43 -31.43 11.93
C ALA A 165 10.48 -31.47 10.40
N SER A 166 10.00 -32.58 9.81
CA SER A 166 9.74 -32.60 8.37
C SER A 166 8.53 -31.72 8.04
N VAL A 167 8.78 -30.58 7.40
CA VAL A 167 7.75 -29.64 6.94
C VAL A 167 7.70 -29.66 5.43
N THR A 168 6.56 -30.06 4.89
CA THR A 168 6.31 -30.04 3.44
C THR A 168 5.37 -28.88 3.09
N PRO A 169 5.71 -28.04 2.10
CA PRO A 169 4.81 -27.04 1.55
C PRO A 169 3.49 -27.67 1.07
N GLY A 170 2.36 -27.11 1.49
CA GLY A 170 1.05 -27.51 1.00
C GLY A 170 0.64 -26.75 -0.27
N LEU A 171 -0.46 -27.18 -0.91
CA LEU A 171 -1.01 -26.51 -2.10
C LEU A 171 -1.37 -25.03 -1.83
N GLY A 172 -1.72 -24.69 -0.59
CA GLY A 172 -1.99 -23.31 -0.18
C GLY A 172 -0.80 -22.40 -0.42
N MET A 173 0.45 -22.86 -0.22
CA MET A 173 1.65 -22.04 -0.44
C MET A 173 1.79 -21.62 -1.91
N LEU A 174 1.55 -22.54 -2.85
CA LEU A 174 1.54 -22.22 -4.28
C LEU A 174 0.38 -21.28 -4.64
N GLY A 175 -0.80 -21.50 -4.03
CA GLY A 175 -1.95 -20.61 -4.17
C GLY A 175 -1.64 -19.18 -3.75
N PHE A 176 -1.05 -18.99 -2.56
CA PHE A 176 -0.66 -17.67 -2.06
C PHE A 176 0.48 -17.04 -2.87
N ALA A 177 1.42 -17.83 -3.39
CA ALA A 177 2.47 -17.34 -4.29
C ALA A 177 1.90 -16.82 -5.62
N LEU A 178 1.01 -17.59 -6.26
CA LEU A 178 0.32 -17.14 -7.48
C LEU A 178 -0.57 -15.92 -7.21
N LEU A 179 -1.33 -15.93 -6.10
CA LEU A 179 -2.15 -14.82 -5.67
C LEU A 179 -1.31 -13.55 -5.45
N THR A 180 -0.11 -13.67 -4.87
CA THR A 180 0.83 -12.56 -4.69
C THR A 180 1.22 -11.94 -6.02
N VAL A 181 1.53 -12.75 -7.03
CA VAL A 181 1.84 -12.26 -8.38
C VAL A 181 0.64 -11.53 -8.98
N LEU A 182 -0.56 -12.13 -8.91
CA LEU A 182 -1.78 -11.54 -9.43
C LEU A 182 -2.11 -10.21 -8.73
N LEU A 183 -2.12 -10.18 -7.39
CA LEU A 183 -2.36 -8.95 -6.62
C LEU A 183 -1.29 -7.88 -6.86
N THR A 184 -0.03 -8.25 -7.09
CA THR A 184 1.03 -7.30 -7.47
C THR A 184 0.76 -6.68 -8.84
N MET A 185 0.24 -7.45 -9.80
CA MET A 185 -0.22 -6.93 -11.09
C MET A 185 -1.44 -6.00 -10.91
N LEU A 186 -2.46 -6.43 -10.18
CA LEU A 186 -3.65 -5.63 -9.88
C LEU A 186 -3.31 -4.36 -9.07
N GLY A 187 -2.27 -4.38 -8.24
CA GLY A 187 -1.81 -3.22 -7.47
C GLY A 187 -1.35 -2.05 -8.35
N ARG A 188 -1.06 -2.29 -9.63
CA ARG A 188 -0.80 -1.22 -10.63
C ARG A 188 -2.06 -0.45 -10.99
N LEU A 189 -3.23 -1.03 -10.77
CA LEU A 189 -4.53 -0.42 -11.05
C LEU A 189 -4.95 0.47 -9.88
N SER A 190 -4.51 1.73 -9.92
CA SER A 190 -4.91 2.74 -8.94
C SER A 190 -6.37 3.20 -9.15
N ALA A 191 -6.98 3.77 -8.11
CA ALA A 191 -8.29 4.41 -8.21
C ALA A 191 -8.32 5.45 -9.35
N GLN A 192 -7.25 6.24 -9.47
CA GLN A 192 -7.10 7.21 -10.57
C GLN A 192 -7.14 6.51 -11.93
N SER A 193 -6.39 5.42 -12.15
CA SER A 193 -6.40 4.67 -13.41
C SER A 193 -7.81 4.19 -13.79
N LEU A 194 -8.61 3.70 -12.84
CA LEU A 194 -10.01 3.32 -13.08
C LEU A 194 -10.86 4.50 -13.58
N TRP A 195 -10.70 5.67 -12.98
CA TRP A 195 -11.37 6.89 -13.44
C TRP A 195 -10.88 7.35 -14.82
N HIS A 196 -9.61 7.11 -15.17
CA HIS A 196 -9.11 7.39 -16.52
C HIS A 196 -9.67 6.42 -17.57
N TYR A 197 -9.91 5.16 -17.22
CA TYR A 197 -10.62 4.22 -18.11
C TYR A 197 -12.08 4.66 -18.31
N ALA A 198 -12.76 5.08 -17.24
CA ALA A 198 -14.14 5.58 -17.32
C ALA A 198 -14.26 6.88 -18.16
N GLU A 199 -13.27 7.78 -18.06
CA GLU A 199 -13.19 9.00 -18.87
C GLU A 199 -12.98 8.68 -20.36
N ARG A 200 -12.05 7.77 -20.69
CA ARG A 200 -11.80 7.33 -22.07
C ARG A 200 -12.99 6.61 -22.70
N ALA A 201 -13.78 5.91 -21.90
CA ALA A 201 -15.01 5.27 -22.34
C ALA A 201 -16.18 6.26 -22.55
N GLY A 202 -16.02 7.55 -22.23
CA GLY A 202 -17.10 8.55 -22.32
C GLY A 202 -18.18 8.40 -21.25
N VAL A 203 -17.92 7.60 -20.21
CA VAL A 203 -18.89 7.23 -19.16
C VAL A 203 -18.95 8.26 -18.03
N VAL A 204 -17.91 9.10 -17.93
CA VAL A 204 -17.77 10.12 -16.89
C VAL A 204 -17.17 11.38 -17.50
N GLU A 205 -17.73 12.53 -17.16
CA GLU A 205 -17.22 13.83 -17.58
C GLU A 205 -15.93 14.22 -16.83
N SER A 206 -15.02 14.89 -17.53
CA SER A 206 -13.87 15.56 -16.93
C SER A 206 -14.06 17.07 -16.99
N HIS A 207 -13.91 17.71 -15.83
CA HIS A 207 -13.96 19.16 -15.72
C HIS A 207 -12.55 19.74 -15.72
N THR A 208 -12.27 20.71 -16.59
CA THR A 208 -11.01 21.47 -16.60
C THR A 208 -11.23 22.80 -15.87
N PRO A 209 -10.70 22.95 -14.64
CA PRO A 209 -10.90 24.19 -13.90
C PRO A 209 -10.13 25.34 -14.56
N ARG A 210 -10.73 26.53 -14.55
CA ARG A 210 -10.09 27.80 -14.91
C ARG A 210 -9.92 28.61 -13.62
N PRO A 211 -8.75 28.53 -12.96
CA PRO A 211 -8.56 29.18 -11.66
C PRO A 211 -8.60 30.70 -11.83
N THR A 212 -9.29 31.36 -10.90
CA THR A 212 -9.22 32.82 -10.71
C THR A 212 -8.00 33.21 -9.86
N ALA A 213 -7.77 34.52 -9.65
CA ALA A 213 -6.62 35.02 -8.90
C ALA A 213 -6.58 34.60 -7.42
N ASP A 214 -7.74 34.23 -6.86
CA ASP A 214 -7.91 33.86 -5.46
C ASP A 214 -8.11 32.34 -5.27
N GLU A 215 -7.85 31.55 -6.31
CA GLU A 215 -8.06 30.10 -6.31
C GLU A 215 -6.79 29.33 -6.63
N ALA A 216 -6.50 28.32 -5.83
CA ALA A 216 -5.39 27.39 -6.06
C ALA A 216 -5.91 26.04 -6.57
N LEU A 217 -5.17 25.45 -7.51
CA LEU A 217 -5.49 24.12 -8.04
C LEU A 217 -5.10 23.03 -7.04
N ALA A 218 -6.02 22.11 -6.77
CA ALA A 218 -5.78 20.91 -5.98
C ALA A 218 -6.32 19.67 -6.70
N GLY A 219 -5.54 18.58 -6.66
CA GLY A 219 -5.98 17.27 -7.15
C GLY A 219 -6.66 16.44 -6.07
N CYS A 220 -7.75 15.77 -6.44
CA CYS A 220 -8.33 14.70 -5.64
C CYS A 220 -7.43 13.46 -5.66
N HIS A 221 -7.04 12.95 -4.49
CA HIS A 221 -6.20 11.76 -4.38
C HIS A 221 -6.89 10.47 -4.86
N VAL A 222 -8.23 10.42 -4.79
CA VAL A 222 -9.01 9.24 -5.22
C VAL A 222 -9.17 9.19 -6.74
N CYS A 223 -9.77 10.21 -7.34
CA CYS A 223 -10.13 10.18 -8.77
C CYS A 223 -9.15 10.92 -9.69
N GLY A 224 -8.20 11.67 -9.14
CA GLY A 224 -7.21 12.44 -9.90
C GLY A 224 -7.74 13.73 -10.52
N GLN A 225 -9.04 14.03 -10.33
CA GLN A 225 -9.66 15.27 -10.80
C GLN A 225 -8.99 16.48 -10.14
N VAL A 226 -8.53 17.43 -10.95
CA VAL A 226 -8.03 18.73 -10.47
C VAL A 226 -9.19 19.71 -10.44
N GLN A 227 -9.29 20.47 -9.35
CA GLN A 227 -10.29 21.53 -9.18
C GLN A 227 -9.64 22.80 -8.60
N ALA A 228 -10.22 23.95 -8.92
CA ALA A 228 -9.87 25.21 -8.30
C ALA A 228 -10.53 25.27 -6.92
N LEU A 229 -9.77 25.66 -5.90
CA LEU A 229 -10.21 25.82 -4.52
C LEU A 229 -9.89 27.24 -4.04
N PRO A 230 -10.80 27.91 -3.34
CA PRO A 230 -10.56 29.25 -2.79
C PRO A 230 -9.40 29.20 -1.78
N VAL A 231 -8.44 30.13 -1.93
CA VAL A 231 -7.27 30.24 -1.05
C VAL A 231 -7.67 30.80 0.31
N ALA A 232 -8.66 31.70 0.35
CA ALA A 232 -9.18 32.28 1.59
C ALA A 232 -9.75 31.22 2.55
N ASP A 233 -10.33 30.15 1.99
CA ASP A 233 -10.95 29.04 2.72
C ASP A 233 -10.13 27.74 2.59
N ALA A 234 -8.79 27.86 2.67
CA ALA A 234 -7.90 26.71 2.48
C ALA A 234 -8.06 25.60 3.54
N GLU A 235 -8.60 25.92 4.71
CA GLU A 235 -8.85 24.97 5.80
C GLU A 235 -10.25 24.33 5.75
N HIS A 236 -11.19 24.91 5.01
CA HIS A 236 -12.52 24.32 4.84
C HIS A 236 -12.44 23.00 4.05
N VAL A 237 -13.35 22.08 4.39
CA VAL A 237 -13.47 20.80 3.69
C VAL A 237 -14.22 21.02 2.39
N HIS A 238 -13.49 20.94 1.27
CA HIS A 238 -14.09 20.99 -0.05
C HIS A 238 -14.37 19.57 -0.56
N HIS A 239 -15.40 19.38 -1.36
CA HIS A 239 -15.72 18.08 -1.93
C HIS A 239 -15.32 18.00 -3.41
N CYS A 240 -14.91 16.82 -3.83
CA CYS A 240 -14.60 16.59 -5.23
C CYS A 240 -15.87 16.59 -6.08
N LEU A 241 -15.92 17.41 -7.14
CA LEU A 241 -17.06 17.44 -8.07
C LEU A 241 -17.32 16.11 -8.79
N ARG A 242 -16.32 15.21 -8.83
CA ARG A 242 -16.37 13.94 -9.56
C ARG A 242 -16.71 12.73 -8.69
N CYS A 243 -16.12 12.66 -7.50
CA CYS A 243 -16.23 11.50 -6.61
C CYS A 243 -16.67 11.85 -5.18
N GLU A 244 -17.01 13.13 -4.94
CA GLU A 244 -17.47 13.69 -3.64
C GLU A 244 -16.49 13.51 -2.48
N ASN A 245 -15.27 13.07 -2.77
CA ASN A 245 -14.26 12.86 -1.74
C ASN A 245 -13.78 14.20 -1.18
N PRO A 246 -13.51 14.30 0.13
CA PRO A 246 -12.85 15.47 0.68
C PRO A 246 -11.55 15.80 -0.09
N VAL A 247 -11.45 17.02 -0.57
CA VAL A 247 -10.28 17.59 -1.23
C VAL A 247 -9.80 18.74 -0.36
N HIS A 248 -8.52 18.75 -0.07
CA HIS A 248 -7.88 19.81 0.67
C HIS A 248 -6.65 20.28 -0.10
N LEU A 249 -6.39 21.59 -0.07
CA LEU A 249 -5.13 22.15 -0.55
C LEU A 249 -3.96 21.48 0.16
N ARG A 250 -4.03 21.36 1.50
CA ARG A 250 -3.12 20.59 2.34
C ARG A 250 -3.91 19.87 3.43
N LYS A 251 -3.44 18.71 3.88
CA LYS A 251 -4.12 17.97 4.97
C LYS A 251 -4.17 18.84 6.25
N PRO A 252 -5.34 19.01 6.90
CA PRO A 252 -5.45 19.76 8.15
C PRO A 252 -4.77 18.99 9.29
N ASP A 253 -4.09 19.72 10.18
CA ASP A 253 -3.42 19.21 11.39
C ASP A 253 -2.51 17.99 11.17
N HIS A 254 -1.95 17.84 9.97
CA HIS A 254 -1.18 16.65 9.61
C HIS A 254 0.00 16.39 10.55
N LEU A 255 0.69 17.44 11.02
CA LEU A 255 1.81 17.30 11.97
C LEU A 255 1.32 16.81 13.34
N ALA A 256 0.24 17.37 13.88
CA ALA A 256 -0.28 16.99 15.18
C ALA A 256 -0.75 15.52 15.16
N ARG A 257 -1.48 15.12 14.12
CA ARG A 257 -1.92 13.72 13.92
C ARG A 257 -0.74 12.76 13.76
N THR A 258 0.24 13.12 12.92
CA THR A 258 1.44 12.29 12.73
C THR A 258 2.23 12.14 14.03
N TRP A 259 2.45 13.21 14.80
CA TRP A 259 3.15 13.12 16.08
C TRP A 259 2.38 12.32 17.13
N ALA A 260 1.06 12.51 17.26
CA ALA A 260 0.24 11.75 18.20
C ALA A 260 0.31 10.24 17.93
N LEU A 261 0.17 9.84 16.67
CA LEU A 261 0.27 8.44 16.24
C LEU A 261 1.70 7.89 16.42
N LEU A 262 2.71 8.71 16.14
CA LEU A 262 4.12 8.31 16.29
C LEU A 262 4.51 8.12 17.75
N ILE A 263 4.08 9.01 18.65
CA ILE A 263 4.32 8.90 20.09
C ILE A 263 3.62 7.66 20.64
N ALA A 264 2.36 7.43 20.28
CA ALA A 264 1.63 6.22 20.66
C ALA A 264 2.36 4.94 20.18
N ALA A 265 2.88 4.94 18.94
CA ALA A 265 3.66 3.84 18.41
C ALA A 265 4.98 3.62 19.17
N VAL A 266 5.69 4.69 19.55
CA VAL A 266 6.92 4.59 20.36
C VAL A 266 6.63 4.01 21.74
N ILE A 267 5.54 4.42 22.40
CA ILE A 267 5.14 3.89 23.70
C ILE A 267 4.87 2.39 23.61
N LEU A 268 4.15 1.94 22.58
CA LEU A 268 3.84 0.53 22.36
C LEU A 268 5.02 -0.30 21.83
N TYR A 269 6.06 0.35 21.29
CA TYR A 269 7.25 -0.35 20.81
C TYR A 269 8.05 -0.97 21.97
N ILE A 270 8.02 -0.36 23.16
CA ILE A 270 8.66 -0.90 24.36
C ILE A 270 8.04 -2.25 24.78
N PRO A 271 6.73 -2.36 25.08
CA PRO A 271 6.13 -3.64 25.44
C PRO A 271 6.20 -4.65 24.29
N ALA A 272 6.17 -4.21 23.02
CA ALA A 272 6.33 -5.12 21.87
C ALA A 272 7.67 -5.86 21.86
N ASN A 273 8.75 -5.26 22.37
CA ASN A 273 10.08 -5.88 22.40
C ASN A 273 10.43 -6.52 23.75
N VAL A 274 9.79 -6.09 24.83
CA VAL A 274 10.04 -6.58 26.19
C VAL A 274 9.14 -7.75 26.57
N LEU A 275 7.89 -7.78 26.09
CA LEU A 275 6.95 -8.84 26.41
C LEU A 275 7.23 -10.10 25.57
N PRO A 276 6.87 -11.30 26.09
CA PRO A 276 6.93 -12.53 25.32
C PRO A 276 6.09 -12.43 24.06
N VAL A 277 6.67 -12.82 22.94
CA VAL A 277 5.97 -12.94 21.65
C VAL A 277 5.49 -14.36 21.42
N MET A 278 6.14 -15.33 22.04
CA MET A 278 5.80 -16.74 21.96
C MET A 278 5.94 -17.38 23.33
N ASN A 279 4.89 -18.04 23.80
CA ASN A 279 4.94 -18.90 24.97
C ASN A 279 4.84 -20.35 24.49
N ILE A 280 5.69 -21.21 25.04
CA ILE A 280 5.70 -22.65 24.78
C ILE A 280 5.33 -23.31 26.09
N ASP A 281 4.12 -23.83 26.15
CA ASP A 281 3.65 -24.61 27.30
C ASP A 281 3.89 -26.09 26.98
N SER A 282 4.69 -26.75 27.82
CA SER A 282 5.07 -28.15 27.63
C SER A 282 5.03 -28.92 28.94
N LEU A 283 4.84 -30.24 28.87
CA LEU A 283 4.84 -31.11 30.06
C LEU A 283 6.17 -31.09 30.85
N LEU A 284 7.26 -30.60 30.25
CA LEU A 284 8.59 -30.50 30.85
C LEU A 284 8.93 -29.10 31.40
N GLY A 285 8.03 -28.12 31.26
CA GLY A 285 8.18 -26.74 31.73
C GLY A 285 7.75 -25.70 30.70
N ASP A 286 7.40 -24.51 31.18
CA ASP A 286 6.95 -23.38 30.36
C ASP A 286 8.15 -22.49 29.99
N SER A 287 8.28 -22.14 28.71
CA SER A 287 9.29 -21.19 28.25
C SER A 287 8.66 -20.03 27.47
N ALA A 288 9.04 -18.81 27.82
CA ALA A 288 8.55 -17.59 27.19
C ALA A 288 9.72 -16.90 26.48
N HIS A 289 9.58 -16.67 25.18
CA HIS A 289 10.62 -16.04 24.36
C HIS A 289 10.14 -14.66 23.88
N THR A 290 10.93 -13.63 24.19
CA THR A 290 10.81 -12.31 23.55
C THR A 290 11.37 -12.37 22.13
N ILE A 291 11.11 -11.35 21.31
CA ILE A 291 11.71 -11.25 19.95
C ILE A 291 13.23 -11.34 20.03
N LEU A 292 13.84 -10.54 20.91
CA LEU A 292 15.28 -10.52 21.08
C LEU A 292 15.81 -11.83 21.69
N GLY A 293 15.06 -12.42 22.62
CA GLY A 293 15.37 -13.75 23.17
C GLY A 293 15.44 -14.82 22.08
N GLY A 294 14.45 -14.85 21.18
CA GLY A 294 14.44 -15.76 20.04
C GLY A 294 15.60 -15.53 19.07
N VAL A 295 16.00 -14.27 18.82
CA VAL A 295 17.17 -13.95 18.00
C VAL A 295 18.46 -14.46 18.65
N ILE A 296 18.63 -14.26 19.96
CA ILE A 296 19.83 -14.70 20.70
C ILE A 296 19.96 -16.22 20.67
N GLU A 297 18.86 -16.94 20.85
CA GLU A 297 18.83 -18.40 20.81
C GLU A 297 19.17 -18.96 19.41
N LEU A 298 18.59 -18.38 18.34
CA LEU A 298 18.94 -18.75 16.97
C LEU A 298 20.41 -18.49 16.66
N TRP A 299 20.96 -17.39 17.18
CA TRP A 299 22.38 -17.09 17.04
C TRP A 299 23.27 -18.12 17.75
N GLN A 300 22.92 -18.54 18.96
CA GLN A 300 23.68 -19.53 19.74
C GLN A 300 23.59 -20.95 19.16
N THR A 301 22.45 -21.31 18.58
CA THR A 301 22.24 -22.60 17.90
C THR A 301 22.94 -22.71 16.54
N GLY A 302 23.61 -21.63 16.08
CA GLY A 302 24.41 -21.60 14.85
C GLY A 302 23.63 -21.18 13.60
N SER A 303 22.34 -20.83 13.72
CA SER A 303 21.48 -20.33 12.62
C SER A 303 21.53 -18.80 12.50
N TRP A 304 22.75 -18.28 12.31
CA TRP A 304 23.04 -16.83 12.28
C TRP A 304 22.30 -16.08 11.16
N ASP A 305 22.01 -16.77 10.06
CA ASP A 305 21.25 -16.29 8.91
C ASP A 305 19.79 -16.00 9.27
N ILE A 306 19.10 -16.95 9.90
CA ILE A 306 17.70 -16.78 10.34
C ILE A 306 17.62 -15.72 11.45
N ALA A 307 18.56 -15.74 12.40
CA ALA A 307 18.63 -14.76 13.48
C ALA A 307 18.71 -13.31 12.94
N LEU A 308 19.56 -13.08 11.93
CA LEU A 308 19.71 -11.77 11.30
C LEU A 308 18.43 -11.31 10.59
N ILE A 309 17.76 -12.21 9.86
CA ILE A 309 16.50 -11.90 9.17
C ILE A 309 15.43 -11.46 10.17
N VAL A 310 15.24 -12.22 11.26
CA VAL A 310 14.24 -11.90 12.30
C VAL A 310 14.60 -10.58 13.00
N PHE A 311 15.87 -10.37 13.36
CA PHE A 311 16.30 -9.11 14.00
C PHE A 311 16.03 -7.89 13.12
N VAL A 312 16.37 -7.97 11.83
CA VAL A 312 16.17 -6.87 10.89
C VAL A 312 14.67 -6.60 10.68
N ALA A 313 13.88 -7.65 10.44
CA ALA A 313 12.45 -7.54 10.20
C ALA A 313 11.67 -7.01 11.42
N SER A 314 11.99 -7.50 12.62
CA SER A 314 11.23 -7.19 13.84
C SER A 314 11.71 -5.97 14.59
N VAL A 315 13.01 -5.69 14.61
CA VAL A 315 13.54 -4.59 15.42
C VAL A 315 13.91 -3.42 14.53
N MET A 316 14.76 -3.65 13.52
CA MET A 316 15.34 -2.56 12.71
C MET A 316 14.33 -1.91 11.77
N VAL A 317 13.45 -2.68 11.13
CA VAL A 317 12.45 -2.14 10.19
C VAL A 317 11.46 -1.18 10.87
N PRO A 318 10.78 -1.56 11.99
CA PRO A 318 9.90 -0.63 12.70
C PRO A 318 10.67 0.57 13.27
N LEU A 319 11.86 0.37 13.82
CA LEU A 319 12.70 1.46 14.34
C LEU A 319 13.05 2.46 13.23
N THR A 320 13.46 1.98 12.07
CA THR A 320 13.77 2.82 10.91
C THR A 320 12.54 3.62 10.46
N LYS A 321 11.35 3.00 10.45
CA LYS A 321 10.08 3.67 10.12
C LYS A 321 9.74 4.78 11.12
N LEU A 322 9.88 4.51 12.42
CA LEU A 322 9.67 5.49 13.49
C LEU A 322 10.63 6.68 13.36
N LEU A 323 11.92 6.41 13.19
CA LEU A 323 12.95 7.45 13.04
C LEU A 323 12.76 8.25 11.75
N ALA A 324 12.51 7.60 10.62
CA ALA A 324 12.33 8.27 9.34
C ALA A 324 11.09 9.20 9.35
N LEU A 325 9.95 8.73 9.86
CA LEU A 325 8.75 9.58 10.02
C LEU A 325 8.98 10.73 11.00
N GLY A 326 9.64 10.46 12.14
CA GLY A 326 10.00 11.50 13.12
C GLY A 326 10.89 12.59 12.52
N VAL A 327 11.93 12.19 11.76
CA VAL A 327 12.82 13.12 11.06
C VAL A 327 12.05 13.93 10.01
N LEU A 328 11.18 13.30 9.22
CA LEU A 328 10.36 14.01 8.23
C LEU A 328 9.42 15.02 8.89
N ALA A 329 8.71 14.64 9.96
CA ALA A 329 7.82 15.52 10.72
C ALA A 329 8.58 16.71 11.33
N TRP A 330 9.72 16.43 11.98
CA TRP A 330 10.58 17.44 12.57
C TRP A 330 11.16 18.42 11.55
N GLN A 331 11.58 17.94 10.38
CA GLN A 331 12.11 18.79 9.32
C GLN A 331 11.04 19.72 8.71
N VAL A 332 9.80 19.24 8.55
CA VAL A 332 8.67 20.07 8.10
C VAL A 332 8.32 21.13 9.14
N GLN A 333 8.36 20.78 10.43
CA GLN A 333 8.14 21.70 11.55
C GLN A 333 9.21 22.80 11.61
N ARG A 334 10.49 22.46 11.44
CA ARG A 334 11.60 23.44 11.39
C ARG A 334 11.65 24.26 10.10
N GLY A 335 10.79 23.97 9.12
CA GLY A 335 10.74 24.69 7.85
C GLY A 335 12.01 24.62 7.00
N SER A 336 12.85 23.60 7.23
CA SER A 336 14.09 23.43 6.49
C SER A 336 13.83 23.21 4.99
N ARG A 337 14.58 23.88 4.12
CA ARG A 337 14.48 23.78 2.65
C ARG A 337 15.46 22.77 2.03
N ASN A 338 16.29 22.11 2.83
CA ASN A 338 17.35 21.24 2.32
C ASN A 338 16.77 19.93 1.77
N SER A 339 17.23 19.56 0.56
CA SER A 339 17.03 18.25 -0.07
C SER A 339 15.57 17.74 -0.12
N LEU A 340 14.62 18.56 -0.58
CA LEU A 340 13.20 18.21 -0.68
C LEU A 340 12.92 16.96 -1.55
N VAL A 341 13.73 16.75 -2.60
CA VAL A 341 13.67 15.52 -3.41
C VAL A 341 14.04 14.30 -2.59
N GLN A 342 15.11 14.37 -1.79
CA GLN A 342 15.52 13.26 -0.92
C GLN A 342 14.48 12.96 0.15
N ARG A 343 13.81 13.98 0.71
CA ARG A 343 12.69 13.78 1.65
C ARG A 343 11.51 13.08 1.01
N THR A 344 11.19 13.45 -0.22
CA THR A 344 10.11 12.81 -0.98
C THR A 344 10.45 11.35 -1.26
N ARG A 345 11.71 11.05 -1.60
CA ARG A 345 12.19 9.67 -1.76
C ARG A 345 12.18 8.88 -0.45
N LEU A 346 12.60 9.50 0.66
CA LEU A 346 12.58 8.88 1.98
C LEU A 346 11.13 8.55 2.39
N TYR A 347 10.19 9.47 2.15
CA TYR A 347 8.76 9.21 2.38
C TYR A 347 8.27 8.02 1.54
N GLY A 348 8.61 7.97 0.24
CA GLY A 348 8.27 6.81 -0.60
C GLY A 348 8.90 5.49 -0.13
N MET A 349 10.13 5.52 0.38
CA MET A 349 10.77 4.34 1.00
C MET A 349 10.04 3.91 2.28
N VAL A 350 9.63 4.86 3.12
CA VAL A 350 8.87 4.59 4.35
C VAL A 350 7.51 3.96 4.03
N GLU A 351 6.82 4.44 3.01
CA GLU A 351 5.54 3.88 2.55
C GLU A 351 5.71 2.46 2.01
N PHE A 352 6.76 2.23 1.21
CA PHE A 352 7.12 0.89 0.72
C PHE A 352 7.41 -0.07 1.86
N ILE A 353 8.33 0.29 2.78
CA ILE A 353 8.69 -0.52 3.95
C ILE A 353 7.48 -0.78 4.86
N GLY A 354 6.54 0.16 4.92
CA GLY A 354 5.36 0.08 5.78
C GLY A 354 4.49 -1.14 5.52
N GLN A 355 4.40 -1.62 4.28
CA GLN A 355 3.65 -2.83 3.93
C GLN A 355 4.28 -4.10 4.53
N TRP A 356 5.61 -4.15 4.66
CA TRP A 356 6.37 -5.31 5.11
C TRP A 356 6.38 -5.49 6.62
N SER A 357 6.01 -4.45 7.38
CA SER A 357 6.15 -4.46 8.83
C SER A 357 5.26 -5.50 9.53
N MET A 358 4.28 -6.10 8.85
CA MET A 358 3.41 -7.15 9.42
C MET A 358 3.96 -8.58 9.28
N LEU A 359 5.11 -8.77 8.64
CA LEU A 359 5.72 -10.08 8.41
C LEU A 359 5.77 -10.93 9.68
N ASP A 360 6.24 -10.36 10.79
CA ASP A 360 6.48 -11.11 12.01
C ASP A 360 5.21 -11.60 12.68
N VAL A 361 4.11 -10.85 12.56
CA VAL A 361 2.83 -11.29 13.10
C VAL A 361 2.29 -12.50 12.33
N PHE A 362 2.47 -12.52 11.01
CA PHE A 362 2.14 -13.69 10.21
C PHE A 362 3.03 -14.89 10.56
N VAL A 363 4.33 -14.68 10.78
CA VAL A 363 5.24 -15.75 11.21
C VAL A 363 4.78 -16.35 12.54
N VAL A 364 4.50 -15.52 13.55
CA VAL A 364 4.08 -15.99 14.88
C VAL A 364 2.80 -16.81 14.82
N ILE A 365 1.79 -16.34 14.08
CA ILE A 365 0.51 -17.07 13.93
C ILE A 365 0.69 -18.41 13.21
N LEU A 366 1.52 -18.45 12.17
CA LEU A 366 1.77 -19.70 11.43
C LEU A 366 2.52 -20.70 12.29
N LEU A 367 3.50 -20.25 13.08
CA LEU A 367 4.21 -21.11 14.03
C LEU A 367 3.28 -21.64 15.10
N ALA A 368 2.40 -20.81 15.67
CA ALA A 368 1.41 -21.24 16.65
C ALA A 368 0.47 -22.31 16.09
N ALA A 369 0.02 -22.15 14.85
CA ALA A 369 -0.89 -23.09 14.18
C ALA A 369 -0.22 -24.42 13.80
N LEU A 370 1.04 -24.38 13.36
CA LEU A 370 1.78 -25.56 12.90
C LEU A 370 2.40 -26.35 14.04
N ALA A 371 2.69 -25.71 15.18
CA ALA A 371 3.32 -26.32 16.34
C ALA A 371 2.32 -26.73 17.43
N GLN A 372 1.03 -26.84 17.08
CA GLN A 372 0.01 -27.33 17.99
C GLN A 372 -0.16 -28.85 17.85
N PHE A 373 0.47 -29.61 18.73
CA PHE A 373 0.25 -31.04 18.85
C PHE A 373 -0.59 -31.31 20.10
N GLN A 374 -1.82 -31.80 19.90
CA GLN A 374 -2.75 -32.06 21.00
C GLN A 374 -2.10 -32.96 22.07
N GLY A 375 -1.94 -32.43 23.28
CA GLY A 375 -1.47 -33.17 24.46
C GLY A 375 0.05 -33.25 24.68
N LEU A 376 0.89 -32.67 23.81
CA LEU A 376 2.35 -32.71 23.96
C LEU A 376 2.99 -31.34 24.17
N MET A 377 2.64 -30.37 23.32
CA MET A 377 3.22 -29.03 23.31
C MET A 377 2.23 -28.07 22.66
N THR A 378 2.00 -26.91 23.28
CA THR A 378 1.19 -25.83 22.71
C THR A 378 2.03 -24.57 22.61
N ILE A 379 2.12 -24.01 21.40
CA ILE A 379 2.73 -22.71 21.17
C ILE A 379 1.62 -21.68 21.05
N SER A 380 1.63 -20.68 21.94
CA SER A 380 0.67 -19.58 21.97
C SER A 380 1.35 -18.23 21.68
N ALA A 381 0.61 -17.34 21.04
CA ALA A 381 1.11 -16.02 20.65
C ALA A 381 1.12 -15.05 21.84
N GLY A 382 2.28 -14.74 22.41
CA GLY A 382 2.36 -13.87 23.59
C GLY A 382 1.84 -12.43 23.37
N PRO A 383 1.59 -11.67 24.45
CA PRO A 383 1.04 -10.31 24.39
C PRO A 383 1.94 -9.32 23.62
N GLY A 384 3.25 -9.62 23.50
CA GLY A 384 4.18 -8.86 22.67
C GLY A 384 3.78 -8.83 21.19
N ALA A 385 3.18 -9.91 20.67
CA ALA A 385 2.74 -9.99 19.28
C ALA A 385 1.59 -9.00 18.99
N GLY A 386 0.66 -8.83 19.93
CA GLY A 386 -0.41 -7.85 19.84
C GLY A 386 0.11 -6.41 19.90
N ALA A 387 1.02 -6.12 20.84
CA ALA A 387 1.66 -4.81 20.94
C ALA A 387 2.46 -4.47 19.66
N PHE A 388 3.17 -5.45 19.11
CA PHE A 388 3.90 -5.33 17.85
C PHE A 388 2.97 -5.08 16.65
N GLY A 389 1.80 -5.73 16.60
CA GLY A 389 0.78 -5.43 15.59
C GLY A 389 0.30 -3.98 15.65
N MET A 390 0.03 -3.47 16.86
CA MET A 390 -0.42 -2.08 17.07
C MET A 390 0.64 -1.05 16.68
N VAL A 391 1.90 -1.27 17.11
CA VAL A 391 3.11 -1.06 16.29
C VAL A 391 2.93 -0.57 14.85
N VAL A 392 2.73 -1.59 14.02
CA VAL A 392 2.63 -1.52 12.57
C VAL A 392 1.44 -0.68 12.14
N ILE A 393 0.27 -0.88 12.74
CA ILE A 393 -0.96 -0.15 12.40
C ILE A 393 -0.76 1.36 12.65
N LEU A 394 -0.28 1.74 13.84
CA LEU A 394 -0.10 3.15 14.20
C LEU A 394 0.94 3.83 13.32
N THR A 395 2.06 3.16 13.01
CA THR A 395 3.06 3.72 12.10
C THR A 395 2.57 3.84 10.66
N MET A 396 1.68 2.95 10.22
CA MET A 396 1.03 3.04 8.91
C MET A 396 0.06 4.22 8.86
N LEU A 397 -0.79 4.38 9.89
CA LEU A 397 -1.69 5.53 10.03
C LEU A 397 -0.92 6.86 10.15
N ALA A 398 0.23 6.86 10.83
CA ALA A 398 1.09 8.04 10.96
C ALA A 398 1.65 8.48 9.59
N ALA A 399 2.09 7.52 8.77
CA ALA A 399 2.54 7.76 7.40
C ALA A 399 1.39 8.29 6.52
N MET A 400 0.21 7.67 6.57
CA MET A 400 -0.98 8.13 5.84
C MET A 400 -1.46 9.52 6.27
N SER A 401 -1.25 9.89 7.53
CA SER A 401 -1.60 11.22 8.05
C SER A 401 -0.62 12.31 7.61
N PHE A 402 0.64 11.96 7.36
CA PHE A 402 1.66 12.90 6.92
C PHE A 402 1.36 13.46 5.51
N ASP A 403 1.69 14.73 5.29
CA ASP A 403 1.54 15.39 3.99
C ASP A 403 2.91 15.90 3.48
N PRO A 404 3.55 15.20 2.53
CA PRO A 404 4.86 15.60 2.01
C PRO A 404 4.81 16.94 1.26
N ARG A 405 3.63 17.38 0.79
CA ARG A 405 3.48 18.59 -0.03
C ARG A 405 3.80 19.88 0.73
N ARG A 406 3.63 19.89 2.06
CA ARG A 406 3.95 21.07 2.90
C ARG A 406 5.43 21.44 2.89
N GLY A 407 6.33 20.47 2.70
CA GLY A 407 7.77 20.75 2.55
C GLY A 407 8.06 21.54 1.28
N TRP A 408 7.26 21.34 0.23
CA TRP A 408 7.42 21.97 -1.07
C TRP A 408 6.81 23.37 -1.18
N ASP A 409 5.92 23.77 -0.27
CA ASP A 409 5.32 25.12 -0.27
C ASP A 409 6.35 26.22 -0.04
N ARG A 410 7.44 25.90 0.68
CA ARG A 410 8.52 26.84 1.00
C ARG A 410 9.62 26.88 -0.06
N ALA A 411 9.61 25.97 -1.03
CA ALA A 411 10.62 25.95 -2.10
C ALA A 411 10.26 26.98 -3.17
N PRO A 412 11.23 27.74 -3.73
CA PRO A 412 10.98 28.56 -4.89
C PRO A 412 10.30 27.72 -5.98
N ARG A 413 9.16 28.20 -6.46
CA ARG A 413 8.55 27.66 -7.67
C ARG A 413 9.57 27.91 -8.78
N GLY A 414 10.11 26.85 -9.39
CA GLY A 414 11.08 26.99 -10.49
C GLY A 414 10.52 27.86 -11.61
N PRO A 415 11.38 28.45 -12.47
CA PRO A 415 10.93 29.29 -13.58
C PRO A 415 9.99 28.46 -14.47
N GLY A 416 8.69 28.73 -14.37
CA GLY A 416 7.63 28.00 -15.07
C GLY A 416 6.53 27.42 -14.18
N ALA A 417 6.70 27.33 -12.85
CA ALA A 417 5.61 26.99 -11.94
C ALA A 417 4.80 28.27 -11.62
N ALA A 418 3.74 28.48 -12.41
CA ALA A 418 2.93 29.69 -12.39
C ALA A 418 2.39 30.02 -10.98
N PRO A 419 2.24 31.33 -10.67
CA PRO A 419 1.56 31.76 -9.47
C PRO A 419 0.08 31.34 -9.50
N VAL A 420 -0.52 31.34 -8.31
CA VAL A 420 -1.96 31.18 -8.06
C VAL A 420 -2.78 32.36 -8.63
N ALA A 421 -2.26 33.14 -9.59
CA ALA A 421 -3.02 34.20 -10.23
C ALA A 421 -2.65 34.33 -11.71
N GLY A 422 -3.68 34.25 -12.56
CA GLY A 422 -3.64 34.62 -13.96
C GLY A 422 -3.17 33.51 -14.91
N SER A 423 -4.13 32.91 -15.59
CA SER A 423 -4.05 32.30 -16.93
C SER A 423 -2.64 32.10 -17.51
N ALA A 424 -2.00 30.95 -17.24
CA ALA A 424 -0.84 30.45 -17.98
C ALA A 424 -0.90 28.92 -18.06
N PRO A 425 -0.40 28.29 -19.15
CA PRO A 425 -0.72 26.92 -19.50
C PRO A 425 -0.12 25.92 -18.51
N ALA A 426 -0.90 24.91 -18.15
CA ALA A 426 -0.40 23.75 -17.42
C ALA A 426 0.82 23.15 -18.13
N GLN A 427 1.87 22.86 -17.36
CA GLN A 427 3.18 22.45 -17.89
C GLN A 427 3.09 21.15 -18.69
N ALA A 428 3.93 21.03 -19.71
CA ALA A 428 4.18 19.79 -20.41
C ALA A 428 4.86 18.79 -19.44
N VAL A 429 4.37 17.56 -19.42
CA VAL A 429 4.93 16.47 -18.61
C VAL A 429 6.30 16.06 -19.18
N GLN A 430 7.26 15.72 -18.31
CA GLN A 430 8.49 15.06 -18.77
C GLN A 430 8.18 13.61 -19.12
N VAL A 431 8.04 13.34 -20.41
CA VAL A 431 7.86 12.00 -20.99
C VAL A 431 9.24 11.42 -21.29
N THR A 432 9.57 10.30 -20.66
CA THR A 432 10.79 9.54 -20.95
C THR A 432 10.41 8.20 -21.57
N GLY A 433 10.91 7.92 -22.77
CA GLY A 433 10.75 6.65 -23.47
C GLY A 433 11.99 6.33 -24.32
N SER A 434 12.40 5.07 -24.35
CA SER A 434 13.43 4.60 -25.28
C SER A 434 12.81 4.35 -26.64
N GLY A 435 12.76 5.39 -27.48
CA GLY A 435 12.24 5.26 -28.84
C GLY A 435 11.88 6.61 -29.45
N SER A 436 12.84 7.20 -30.16
CA SER A 436 12.58 8.33 -31.03
C SER A 436 11.60 7.97 -32.14
N ARG A 437 10.45 8.64 -32.19
CA ARG A 437 9.75 9.07 -33.41
C ARG A 437 8.77 10.17 -33.03
N GLY A 438 9.12 11.41 -33.35
CA GLY A 438 8.25 12.58 -33.15
C GLY A 438 7.06 12.57 -34.13
N PRO A 439 6.00 13.36 -33.86
CA PRO A 439 4.89 13.49 -34.80
C PRO A 439 5.29 14.47 -35.91
N ALA A 440 5.65 13.93 -37.08
CA ALA A 440 5.60 14.68 -38.32
C ALA A 440 4.20 14.48 -38.93
N VAL A 441 3.42 15.57 -38.91
CA VAL A 441 2.53 16.06 -39.98
C VAL A 441 1.73 15.01 -40.76
N ASP A 442 0.41 15.01 -40.60
CA ASP A 442 -0.50 14.64 -41.68
C ASP A 442 -1.53 15.74 -41.90
N HIS A 443 -1.20 16.61 -42.85
CA HIS A 443 -2.01 17.72 -43.32
C HIS A 443 -2.20 17.50 -44.82
N ALA A 444 -2.96 16.48 -45.24
CA ALA A 444 -3.13 16.19 -46.67
C ALA A 444 -4.38 15.35 -47.02
N ILE A 445 -5.59 15.82 -46.70
CA ILE A 445 -6.80 15.41 -47.45
C ILE A 445 -7.73 16.63 -47.60
N ARG A 446 -7.36 17.59 -48.46
CA ARG A 446 -8.30 18.50 -49.14
C ARG A 446 -7.59 19.30 -50.24
N LYS A 447 -7.54 18.77 -51.46
CA LYS A 447 -7.50 19.50 -52.75
C LYS A 447 -7.28 18.52 -53.91
N GLN A 448 -8.37 17.93 -54.38
CA GLN A 448 -8.56 17.49 -55.76
C GLN A 448 -10.03 17.74 -56.09
N GLU A 449 -10.31 18.98 -56.47
CA GLU A 449 -11.44 19.44 -57.30
C GLU A 449 -11.06 20.88 -57.66
N GLU A 450 -11.05 21.15 -58.98
CA GLU A 450 -10.57 22.34 -59.72
C GLU A 450 -9.09 22.37 -60.15
#